data_AF-A0A7W0V5D8-F1
#
_entry.id   AF-A0A7W0V5D8-F1
#
_cell.length_a   1.000
_cell.length_b   1.000
_cell.length_c   1.000
_cell.angle_alpha   90.00
_cell.angle_beta   90.00
_cell.angle_gamma   90.00
#
_symmetry.space_group_name_H-M   'P 1'
#
loop_
_entity.id
_entity.type
_entity.pdbx_description
1 polymer ?
#
loop_
_entity_poly.entity_id
_entity_poly.type
_entity_poly.pdbx_seq_one_letter_code
_entity_poly.pdbx_strand_id
1 'polypeptide(L)' 'VRATTATGEVQEFAAIARIDSPVEADYYRNGGILQTVLRRLTQPVA' A
#
# COMPACT_ATOMS: atom_id res chain seq x y z
N VAL A 1 -11.49 -6.00 -6.27
CA VAL A 1 -10.61 -7.16 -5.96
C VAL A 1 -11.21 -8.40 -6.60
N ARG A 2 -10.38 -9.39 -6.94
CA ARG A 2 -10.82 -10.62 -7.62
C ARG A 2 -10.54 -11.83 -6.74
N ALA A 3 -11.51 -12.73 -6.63
CA ALA A 3 -11.33 -14.06 -6.07
C ALA A 3 -11.58 -15.10 -7.17
N THR A 4 -10.77 -16.16 -7.20
CA THR A 4 -10.95 -17.28 -8.15
C THR A 4 -11.41 -18.50 -7.37
N THR A 5 -12.50 -19.12 -7.80
CA THR A 5 -13.04 -20.33 -7.18
C THR A 5 -12.22 -21.55 -7.60
N ALA A 6 -12.43 -22.69 -6.95
CA ALA A 6 -11.78 -23.96 -7.31
C ALA A 6 -12.13 -24.44 -8.74
N THR A 7 -13.26 -23.98 -9.30
CA THR A 7 -13.68 -24.28 -10.67
C THR A 7 -13.13 -23.29 -11.69
N GLY A 8 -12.40 -22.26 -11.25
CA GLY A 8 -11.80 -21.23 -12.12
C GLY A 8 -12.72 -20.03 -12.39
N GLU A 9 -13.91 -19.97 -11.79
CA GLU A 9 -14.78 -18.81 -11.90
C GLU A 9 -14.17 -17.60 -11.16
N VAL A 10 -14.21 -16.43 -11.78
CA VAL A 10 -13.67 -15.19 -11.21
C VAL A 10 -14.81 -14.31 -10.72
N GLN A 11 -14.82 -14.04 -9.41
CA GLN A 11 -15.75 -13.10 -8.79
C GLN A 11 -15.05 -11.76 -8.50
N GLU A 12 -15.64 -10.68 -8.98
CA GLU A 12 -15.20 -9.32 -8.68
C GLU A 12 -16.08 -8.70 -7.59
N PHE A 13 -15.44 -8.01 -6.63
CA PHE A 13 -16.14 -7.27 -5.59
C PHE A 13 -15.37 -6.02 -5.16
N ALA A 14 -16.10 -5.06 -4.60
CA ALA A 14 -15.52 -3.85 -4.02
C ALA A 14 -14.86 -4.17 -2.68
N ALA A 15 -13.71 -3.55 -2.41
CA ALA A 15 -13.02 -3.62 -1.13
C ALA A 15 -12.47 -2.25 -0.78
N ILE A 16 -12.37 -1.96 0.51
CA ILE A 16 -11.79 -0.72 1.02
C ILE A 16 -10.29 -0.94 1.20
N ALA A 17 -9.47 -0.14 0.52
CA ALA A 17 -8.05 -0.04 0.83
C ALA A 17 -7.89 0.75 2.14
N ARG A 18 -7.67 0.05 3.26
CA ARG A 18 -7.57 0.66 4.60
C ARG A 18 -6.25 1.40 4.76
N ILE A 19 -6.34 2.72 4.72
CA ILE A 19 -5.30 3.66 5.08
C ILE A 19 -5.94 4.56 6.13
N ASP A 20 -5.59 4.34 7.38
CA ASP A 20 -6.27 4.95 8.52
C ASP A 20 -5.59 6.26 8.96
N SER A 21 -4.38 6.54 8.44
CA SER A 21 -3.63 7.76 8.75
C SER A 21 -2.91 8.36 7.53
N PRO A 22 -2.62 9.67 7.53
CA PRO A 22 -1.80 10.31 6.49
C PRO A 22 -0.41 9.65 6.34
N VAL A 23 0.18 9.20 7.46
CA VAL A 23 1.49 8.54 7.47
C VAL A 23 1.45 7.18 6.76
N GLU A 24 0.37 6.41 6.91
CA GLU A 24 0.18 5.16 6.18
C GLU A 24 0.05 5.39 4.66
N ALA A 25 -0.59 6.49 4.24
CA ALA A 25 -0.66 6.85 2.83
C ALA A 25 0.74 7.08 2.24
N ASP A 26 1.62 7.74 3.00
CA ASP A 26 3.01 7.95 2.60
C ASP A 26 3.79 6.64 2.56
N TYR A 27 3.63 5.76 3.55
CA TYR A 27 4.26 4.44 3.54
C TYR A 27 3.79 3.60 2.35
N TYR A 28 2.48 3.58 2.07
CA TYR A 28 1.92 2.88 0.92
C TYR A 28 2.51 3.37 -0.40
N ARG A 29 2.52 4.69 -0.63
CA ARG A 29 3.10 5.30 -1.85
C ARG A 29 4.60 5.03 -1.99
N ASN A 30 5.30 4.98 -0.86
CA ASN A 30 6.74 4.76 -0.85
C ASN A 30 7.16 3.29 -0.96
N GLY A 31 6.21 2.34 -0.99
CA GLY A 31 6.51 0.90 -1.01
C GLY A 31 6.91 0.33 0.36
N GLY A 32 6.53 0.99 1.45
CA GLY A 32 6.72 0.53 2.82
C GLY A 32 7.43 1.54 3.74
N ILE A 33 7.41 1.25 5.04
CA ILE A 33 8.04 2.09 6.06
C ILE A 33 9.56 2.21 5.87
N LEU A 34 10.24 1.10 5.55
CA LEU A 34 11.70 1.09 5.38
C LEU A 34 12.13 2.05 4.26
N GLN A 35 11.49 1.97 3.10
CA GLN A 35 11.79 2.85 1.97
C GLN A 35 11.51 4.31 2.29
N THR A 36 10.42 4.58 3.02
CA THR A 36 10.08 5.94 3.47
C THR A 36 11.17 6.52 4.36
N VAL A 37 11.63 5.75 5.35
CA VAL A 37 12.67 6.20 6.30
C VAL A 37 14.00 6.39 5.60
N LEU A 38 14.44 5.45 4.76
CA LEU A 38 15.70 5.57 4.04
C LEU A 38 15.74 6.84 3.17
N ARG A 39 14.66 7.14 2.43
CA ARG A 39 14.56 8.37 1.64
C ARG A 39 14.65 9.63 2.50
N ARG A 40 14.01 9.63 3.68
CA ARG A 40 14.10 10.75 4.64
C ARG A 40 15.51 10.95 5.17
N LEU A 41 16.23 9.86 5.48
CA LEU A 41 17.61 9.93 5.96
C LEU A 41 18.60 10.44 4.90
N THR A 42 18.31 10.22 3.62
CA THR A 42 19.14 10.73 2.52
C THR A 42 18.83 12.18 2.12
N GLN A 43 17.74 12.77 2.60
CA GLN A 43 17.43 14.15 2.28
C GLN A 43 18.37 15.09 3.07
N PRO A 44 19.03 16.06 2.41
CA PRO A 44 19.79 17.06 3.12
C PRO A 44 18.86 17.84 4.04
N VAL A 45 19.28 18.01 5.30
CA VAL A 45 18.63 18.96 6.20
C VAL A 45 18.93 20.35 5.65
N ALA A 46 17.88 21.09 5.29
CA ALA A 46 17.99 22.49 4.88
C ALA A 46 18.44 23.37 6.05
#